data_AF-A0A928BH57-F1
#
_entry.id   AF-A0A928BH57-F1
#
_cell.length_a   1.000
_cell.length_b   1.000
_cell.length_c   1.000
_cell.angle_alpha   90.00
_cell.angle_beta   90.00
_cell.angle_gamma   90.00
#
_symmetry.space_group_name_H-M   'P 1'
#
loop_
_entity.id
_entity.type
_entity.pdbx_description
1 polymer ?
#
loop_
_entity_poly.entity_id
_entity_poly.type
_entity_poly.pdbx_seq_one_letter_code
_entity_poly.pdbx_strand_id
1 'polypeptide(L)'
;MIKKISVAVILALMAISLQAKPKPATSEQISRVEPPCWWTGMKTSLQIMVQGPQISTFDVEIKGKGLSVSKIHKADHPDFLFIDVDVAADAKAGEYEIVFTKGKESFAYPYQIGRKSDASRQSFSTSDMIYLIVPDRFANGDPSNDSTEDTEEKARREAPMGRHGGDIQGIIDHLDYISDLGATAIWMTPLLEDDARRGSYHGYACSDYYNIDPRFGDNELYRKMVTEAHSKGVKVIMDIVTNHCGTSHWWMEDMPFKDWVHINEPYYTTNHTFSLGVDPNASASDVKQMADGWFVPSMPDMNLDNPFVLKYFQQWAVWWIEYSGLDGFRVDTYFYNEKYPMSQWCKAVTDEYPWFNIVGENWNANPDMVAYWQSGKPNSDGFDSNLPSIMDFPLRDAVNNALAVPSEEDGDRPRRRQSDMMEVYDALSHDFVYHDLSKMLLFWSNHDTPRIGDIFGCSPDKMKLAFAMLATMRGIPQMFYGDEMMFAIGTTRRDDGRLRMDFPGGWEGDALNLFTREGREEARGDETFAHAADLHSYVRTLLNWRKGKEVIHSGRTMHFIPQDNTYAYFRYNDTDLVFVFINNSDKEAGLNWSRYAEITGGLGAGRDVITGQSVTLSDDTRVPAGNALVVEFTR
;
A
#
# COMPACT_ATOMS: atom_id res chain seq x y z
N MET A 1 -86.43 35.78 32.80
CA MET A 1 -86.22 34.92 31.61
C MET A 1 -84.76 35.12 31.17
N ILE A 2 -83.90 34.08 31.33
CA ILE A 2 -83.27 33.30 30.22
C ILE A 2 -82.12 34.12 29.57
N LYS A 3 -80.82 33.76 29.49
CA LYS A 3 -79.93 32.57 29.68
C LYS A 3 -78.49 33.14 29.82
N LYS A 4 -77.59 32.73 30.74
CA LYS A 4 -76.69 31.54 30.80
C LYS A 4 -75.71 31.36 29.63
N ILE A 5 -74.42 31.06 29.98
CA ILE A 5 -73.30 30.42 29.22
C ILE A 5 -72.32 31.41 28.58
N SER A 6 -70.98 31.36 28.72
CA SER A 6 -70.07 30.54 29.53
C SER A 6 -68.68 31.18 29.58
N VAL A 7 -68.07 31.10 30.76
CA VAL A 7 -66.63 31.17 31.00
C VAL A 7 -66.00 29.88 30.44
N ALA A 8 -65.11 29.97 29.46
CA ALA A 8 -64.02 29.04 29.12
C ALA A 8 -63.62 29.20 27.64
N VAL A 9 -62.32 29.01 27.37
CA VAL A 9 -61.69 28.92 26.03
C VAL A 9 -61.22 30.27 25.42
N ILE A 10 -60.34 30.97 26.12
CA ILE A 10 -59.24 31.74 25.50
C ILE A 10 -57.96 31.29 26.21
N LEU A 11 -57.49 30.10 25.86
CA LEU A 11 -56.17 29.53 26.20
C LEU A 11 -56.06 28.21 25.43
N ALA A 12 -56.07 28.29 24.11
CA ALA A 12 -55.84 27.17 23.23
C ALA A 12 -54.62 27.49 22.36
N LEU A 13 -53.51 26.83 22.72
CA LEU A 13 -52.46 26.34 21.83
C LEU A 13 -51.56 27.38 21.14
N MET A 14 -50.79 28.11 21.95
CA MET A 14 -49.33 28.20 21.68
C MET A 14 -48.62 27.53 22.86
N ALA A 15 -48.82 26.22 23.01
CA ALA A 15 -47.81 25.39 23.63
C ALA A 15 -46.72 25.23 22.58
N ILE A 16 -45.82 26.22 22.49
CA ILE A 16 -44.47 25.93 22.02
C ILE A 16 -44.00 24.88 23.02
N SER A 17 -44.03 23.61 22.61
CA SER A 17 -43.29 22.60 23.34
C SER A 17 -41.85 23.08 23.29
N LEU A 18 -41.37 23.64 24.40
CA LEU A 18 -39.95 23.60 24.69
C LEU A 18 -39.64 22.11 24.83
N GLN A 19 -39.46 21.41 23.70
CA GLN A 19 -38.72 20.18 23.70
C GLN A 19 -37.35 20.57 24.25
N ALA A 20 -37.07 20.14 25.47
CA ALA A 20 -35.76 20.29 26.06
C ALA A 20 -34.75 19.76 25.03
N LYS A 21 -33.70 20.55 24.74
CA LYS A 21 -32.63 20.10 23.85
C LYS A 21 -32.14 18.73 24.36
N PRO A 22 -31.93 17.75 23.46
CA PRO A 22 -31.34 16.47 23.85
C PRO A 22 -30.02 16.72 24.57
N LYS A 23 -29.72 15.89 25.57
CA LYS A 23 -28.40 15.95 26.22
C LYS A 23 -27.35 15.38 25.25
N PRO A 24 -26.08 15.82 25.33
CA PRO A 24 -25.00 15.14 24.62
C PRO A 24 -24.94 13.65 25.02
N ALA A 25 -24.69 12.78 24.05
CA ALA A 25 -24.46 11.37 24.28
C ALA A 25 -23.23 11.17 25.18
N THR A 26 -23.31 10.22 26.12
CA THR A 26 -22.14 9.76 26.87
C THR A 26 -21.46 8.60 26.12
N SER A 27 -20.20 8.30 26.46
CA SER A 27 -19.49 7.12 25.94
C SER A 27 -20.15 5.79 26.35
N GLU A 28 -20.97 5.80 27.42
CA GLU A 28 -21.77 4.66 27.85
C GLU A 28 -23.00 4.43 26.94
N GLN A 29 -23.48 5.48 26.26
CA GLN A 29 -24.64 5.41 25.37
C GLN A 29 -24.24 5.13 23.92
N ILE A 30 -23.13 5.72 23.47
CA ILE A 30 -22.55 5.49 22.15
C ILE A 30 -21.06 5.23 22.36
N SER A 31 -20.63 4.01 22.08
CA SER A 31 -19.22 3.62 22.16
C SER A 31 -18.47 3.95 20.86
N ARG A 32 -19.10 3.77 19.69
CA ARG A 32 -18.48 3.98 18.38
C ARG A 32 -19.46 4.55 17.35
N VAL A 33 -18.92 5.37 16.45
CA VAL A 33 -19.60 5.92 15.27
C VAL A 33 -18.63 5.90 14.10
N GLU A 34 -18.97 5.15 13.05
CA GLU A 34 -18.09 4.91 11.90
C GLU A 34 -18.85 5.12 10.57
N PRO A 35 -18.32 5.93 9.61
CA PRO A 35 -17.11 6.75 9.73
C PRO A 35 -17.27 7.87 10.77
N PRO A 36 -16.18 8.32 11.42
CA PRO A 36 -16.23 9.31 12.51
C PRO A 36 -16.63 10.73 12.05
N CYS A 37 -16.45 11.01 10.75
CA CYS A 37 -16.91 12.22 10.09
C CYS A 37 -17.11 11.95 8.59
N TRP A 38 -17.71 12.91 7.87
CA TRP A 38 -17.89 12.80 6.42
C TRP A 38 -17.70 14.16 5.71
N TRP A 39 -17.97 14.23 4.41
CA TRP A 39 -17.81 15.46 3.61
C TRP A 39 -19.00 15.71 2.69
N THR A 40 -19.22 16.99 2.36
CA THR A 40 -20.20 17.39 1.35
C THR A 40 -19.71 17.06 -0.06
N GLY A 41 -20.61 16.63 -0.96
CA GLY A 41 -20.29 16.48 -2.39
C GLY A 41 -19.57 15.16 -2.74
N MET A 42 -19.57 14.20 -1.82
CA MET A 42 -19.08 12.84 -2.08
C MET A 42 -20.02 12.11 -3.04
N LYS A 43 -19.45 11.25 -3.90
CA LYS A 43 -20.23 10.32 -4.74
C LYS A 43 -20.60 9.06 -3.95
N THR A 44 -19.72 8.64 -3.06
CA THR A 44 -19.95 7.55 -2.13
C THR A 44 -21.04 7.96 -1.14
N SER A 45 -22.14 7.21 -1.12
CA SER A 45 -23.23 7.45 -0.17
C SER A 45 -22.78 7.27 1.28
N LEU A 46 -23.45 7.91 2.23
CA LEU A 46 -23.13 7.81 3.65
C LEU A 46 -24.09 6.84 4.35
N GLN A 47 -23.53 5.83 5.01
CA GLN A 47 -24.15 4.90 5.94
C GLN A 47 -23.31 4.90 7.21
N ILE A 48 -23.90 5.37 8.32
CA ILE A 48 -23.22 5.46 9.61
C ILE A 48 -23.52 4.18 10.40
N MET A 49 -22.48 3.46 10.80
CA MET A 49 -22.57 2.40 11.80
C MET A 49 -22.42 3.02 13.19
N VAL A 50 -23.41 2.79 14.06
CA VAL A 50 -23.39 3.24 15.45
C VAL A 50 -23.40 2.02 16.36
N GLN A 51 -22.47 1.98 17.30
CA GLN A 51 -22.41 0.98 18.35
C GLN A 51 -22.78 1.62 19.70
N GLY A 52 -23.65 0.97 20.45
CA GLY A 52 -24.00 1.35 21.81
C GLY A 52 -25.05 0.41 22.40
N PRO A 53 -25.16 0.29 23.73
CA PRO A 53 -26.09 -0.65 24.36
C PRO A 53 -27.54 -0.47 23.89
N GLN A 54 -28.10 -1.50 23.27
CA GLN A 54 -29.43 -1.56 22.67
C GLN A 54 -29.75 -0.39 21.72
N ILE A 55 -28.75 0.19 21.05
CA ILE A 55 -28.93 1.38 20.21
C ILE A 55 -29.95 1.15 19.07
N SER A 56 -30.12 -0.10 18.61
CA SER A 56 -31.13 -0.49 17.61
C SER A 56 -32.59 -0.29 18.04
N THR A 57 -32.81 0.01 19.33
CA THR A 57 -34.15 0.26 19.90
C THR A 57 -34.54 1.74 19.92
N PHE A 58 -33.63 2.63 19.52
CA PHE A 58 -33.88 4.07 19.45
C PHE A 58 -34.38 4.48 18.05
N ASP A 59 -35.27 5.47 18.02
CA ASP A 59 -35.57 6.23 16.81
C ASP A 59 -34.46 7.25 16.57
N VAL A 60 -34.13 7.53 15.30
CA VAL A 60 -33.03 8.42 14.93
C VAL A 60 -33.50 9.54 14.01
N GLU A 61 -33.04 10.75 14.28
CA GLU A 61 -33.23 11.93 13.43
C GLU A 61 -31.92 12.73 13.36
N ILE A 62 -31.60 13.34 12.21
CA ILE A 62 -30.49 14.28 12.09
C ILE A 62 -31.02 15.70 12.10
N LYS A 63 -30.53 16.54 13.02
CA LYS A 63 -30.87 17.97 13.10
C LYS A 63 -29.88 18.79 12.28
N GLY A 64 -30.43 19.63 11.40
CA GLY A 64 -29.68 20.52 10.52
C GLY A 64 -30.32 20.57 9.13
N LYS A 65 -29.99 21.59 8.33
CA LYS A 65 -30.44 21.65 6.93
C LYS A 65 -29.41 20.95 6.04
N GLY A 66 -29.88 20.05 5.18
CA GLY A 66 -29.06 19.40 4.15
C GLY A 66 -28.65 17.96 4.46
N LEU A 67 -28.89 17.46 5.69
CA LEU A 67 -28.75 16.06 6.04
C LEU A 67 -30.09 15.50 6.54
N SER A 68 -30.41 14.27 6.15
CA SER A 68 -31.57 13.55 6.67
C SER A 68 -31.34 12.05 6.69
N VAL A 69 -31.95 11.37 7.67
CA VAL A 69 -32.02 9.91 7.68
C VAL A 69 -32.92 9.45 6.54
N SER A 70 -32.37 8.67 5.61
CA SER A 70 -33.14 8.08 4.50
C SER A 70 -33.61 6.67 4.83
N LYS A 71 -32.78 5.90 5.55
CA LYS A 71 -33.14 4.56 5.99
C LYS A 71 -32.40 4.16 7.27
N ILE A 72 -33.05 3.33 8.08
CA ILE A 72 -32.47 2.71 9.26
C ILE A 72 -32.47 1.20 9.06
N HIS A 73 -31.34 0.56 9.32
CA HIS A 73 -31.19 -0.90 9.30
C HIS A 73 -30.74 -1.39 10.66
N LYS A 74 -31.49 -2.31 11.24
CA LYS A 74 -31.13 -2.99 12.48
C LYS A 74 -30.23 -4.16 12.16
N ALA A 75 -29.15 -4.28 12.90
CA ALA A 75 -28.26 -5.44 12.81
C ALA A 75 -28.88 -6.67 13.51
N ASP A 76 -28.25 -7.83 13.39
CA ASP A 76 -28.65 -9.00 14.18
C ASP A 76 -28.39 -8.76 15.68
N HIS A 77 -27.31 -8.05 15.98
CA HIS A 77 -26.94 -7.67 17.34
C HIS A 77 -27.63 -6.36 17.74
N PRO A 78 -28.33 -6.29 18.90
CA PRO A 78 -29.13 -5.13 19.28
C PRO A 78 -28.31 -3.87 19.57
N ASP A 79 -27.00 -4.02 19.77
CA ASP A 79 -26.09 -2.92 20.09
C ASP A 79 -25.51 -2.23 18.86
N PHE A 80 -26.01 -2.58 17.67
CA PHE A 80 -25.62 -1.96 16.40
C PHE A 80 -26.82 -1.39 15.64
N LEU A 81 -26.62 -0.22 15.04
CA LEU A 81 -27.59 0.44 14.16
C LEU A 81 -26.88 1.04 12.95
N PHE A 82 -27.39 0.79 11.76
CA PHE A 82 -26.88 1.37 10.51
C PHE A 82 -27.87 2.42 9.99
N ILE A 83 -27.36 3.61 9.71
CA ILE A 83 -28.15 4.79 9.36
C ILE A 83 -27.72 5.25 7.97
N ASP A 84 -28.55 5.03 6.95
CA ASP A 84 -28.34 5.64 5.64
C ASP A 84 -28.69 7.13 5.73
N VAL A 85 -27.78 7.99 5.29
CA VAL A 85 -27.90 9.44 5.37
C VAL A 85 -27.88 10.04 3.97
N ASP A 86 -28.93 10.79 3.65
CA ASP A 86 -28.95 11.63 2.46
C ASP A 86 -28.18 12.93 2.76
N VAL A 87 -27.06 13.12 2.07
CA VAL A 87 -26.28 14.38 2.11
C VAL A 87 -26.64 15.19 0.86
N ALA A 88 -27.45 16.23 1.04
CA ALA A 88 -27.91 17.07 -0.05
C ALA A 88 -26.74 17.80 -0.74
N ALA A 89 -26.87 18.06 -2.04
CA ALA A 89 -25.85 18.75 -2.82
C ALA A 89 -25.54 20.18 -2.31
N ASP A 90 -26.50 20.82 -1.64
CA ASP A 90 -26.35 22.16 -1.03
C ASP A 90 -26.04 22.13 0.47
N ALA A 91 -25.86 20.94 1.05
CA ALA A 91 -25.44 20.75 2.45
C ALA A 91 -24.18 21.58 2.74
N LYS A 92 -24.08 22.08 3.96
CA LYS A 92 -22.96 22.91 4.40
C LYS A 92 -22.04 22.11 5.31
N ALA A 93 -20.74 22.35 5.17
CA ALA A 93 -19.80 21.88 6.16
C ALA A 93 -20.12 22.49 7.53
N GLY A 94 -19.97 21.69 8.58
CA GLY A 94 -20.29 22.03 9.96
C GLY A 94 -20.71 20.80 10.75
N GLU A 95 -21.10 21.05 11.99
CA GLU A 95 -21.60 20.05 12.92
C GLU A 95 -23.12 19.86 12.74
N TYR A 96 -23.55 18.60 12.73
CA TYR A 96 -24.94 18.17 12.74
C TYR A 96 -25.20 17.33 13.99
N GLU A 97 -26.40 17.37 14.56
CA GLU A 97 -26.74 16.54 15.73
C GLU A 97 -27.52 15.30 15.29
N ILE A 98 -26.99 14.10 15.53
CA ILE A 98 -27.72 12.83 15.39
C ILE A 98 -28.45 12.57 16.71
N VAL A 99 -29.77 12.68 16.70
CA VAL A 99 -30.62 12.58 17.89
C VAL A 99 -31.23 11.19 17.97
N PHE A 100 -30.98 10.52 19.09
CA PHE A 100 -31.54 9.20 19.42
C PHE A 100 -32.66 9.40 20.43
N THR A 101 -33.82 8.76 20.21
CA THR A 101 -34.99 8.89 21.09
C THR A 101 -35.65 7.54 21.36
N LYS A 102 -35.95 7.25 22.63
CA LYS A 102 -36.70 6.06 23.05
C LYS A 102 -37.64 6.42 24.20
N GLY A 103 -38.91 6.62 23.88
CA GLY A 103 -39.91 7.04 24.87
C GLY A 103 -39.60 8.44 25.44
N LYS A 104 -39.10 8.51 26.69
CA LYS A 104 -38.68 9.77 27.34
C LYS A 104 -37.17 9.99 27.31
N GLU A 105 -36.40 8.97 26.94
CA GLU A 105 -34.97 9.07 26.80
C GLU A 105 -34.63 9.75 25.47
N SER A 106 -33.71 10.71 25.51
CA SER A 106 -33.22 11.41 24.32
C SER A 106 -31.82 11.96 24.54
N PHE A 107 -30.94 11.70 23.58
CA PHE A 107 -29.59 12.22 23.55
C PHE A 107 -29.14 12.52 22.11
N ALA A 108 -28.09 13.33 21.96
CA ALA A 108 -27.56 13.75 20.68
C ALA A 108 -26.06 13.47 20.55
N TYR A 109 -25.65 12.95 19.40
CA TYR A 109 -24.26 12.78 19.02
C TYR A 109 -23.86 13.87 18.00
N PRO A 110 -22.82 14.67 18.27
CA PRO A 110 -22.32 15.64 17.30
C PRO A 110 -21.58 14.93 16.15
N TYR A 111 -21.98 15.17 14.91
CA TYR A 111 -21.40 14.56 13.72
C TYR A 111 -20.86 15.63 12.78
N GLN A 112 -19.58 15.51 12.41
CA GLN A 112 -18.90 16.52 11.59
C GLN A 112 -19.03 16.21 10.10
N ILE A 113 -19.40 17.23 9.33
CA ILE A 113 -19.35 17.22 7.86
C ILE A 113 -18.34 18.27 7.40
N GLY A 114 -17.25 17.84 6.77
CA GLY A 114 -16.26 18.70 6.13
C GLY A 114 -16.63 19.13 4.71
N ARG A 115 -15.75 19.89 4.08
CA ARG A 115 -15.83 20.17 2.63
C ARG A 115 -14.90 19.22 1.90
N LYS A 116 -15.42 18.52 0.88
CA LYS A 116 -14.59 17.66 0.05
C LYS A 116 -13.48 18.49 -0.62
N SER A 117 -12.30 17.90 -0.63
CA SER A 117 -11.09 18.32 -1.32
C SER A 117 -11.22 18.15 -2.83
N ASP A 118 -10.17 18.54 -3.56
CA ASP A 118 -10.14 18.39 -5.01
C ASP A 118 -10.07 16.91 -5.41
N ALA A 119 -11.07 16.47 -6.19
CA ALA A 119 -11.13 15.13 -6.75
C ALA A 119 -10.08 14.88 -7.85
N SER A 120 -9.44 15.93 -8.37
CA SER A 120 -8.43 15.85 -9.44
C SER A 120 -7.00 15.59 -8.93
N ARG A 121 -6.83 15.32 -7.63
CA ARG A 121 -5.56 14.93 -7.01
C ARG A 121 -4.84 13.86 -7.83
N GLN A 122 -3.56 14.09 -8.09
CA GLN A 122 -2.72 13.13 -8.80
C GLN A 122 -2.20 12.08 -7.82
N SER A 123 -2.10 10.84 -8.30
CA SER A 123 -1.59 9.70 -7.53
C SER A 123 -0.14 9.41 -7.88
N PHE A 124 0.42 8.34 -7.30
CA PHE A 124 1.69 7.79 -7.73
C PHE A 124 1.60 7.19 -9.15
N SER A 125 2.65 7.40 -9.94
CA SER A 125 2.72 6.99 -11.35
C SER A 125 4.13 6.54 -11.73
N THR A 126 4.38 6.27 -13.00
CA THR A 126 5.72 5.90 -13.49
C THR A 126 6.77 6.97 -13.29
N SER A 127 6.40 8.23 -13.02
CA SER A 127 7.35 9.28 -12.65
C SER A 127 7.92 9.09 -11.24
N ASP A 128 7.24 8.30 -10.40
CA ASP A 128 7.58 8.16 -9.00
C ASP A 128 8.58 7.02 -8.75
N MET A 129 9.27 7.13 -7.61
CA MET A 129 10.05 6.05 -7.01
C MET A 129 9.53 5.82 -5.60
N ILE A 130 9.01 4.62 -5.35
CA ILE A 130 8.38 4.24 -4.08
C ILE A 130 9.44 3.67 -3.14
N TYR A 131 9.50 4.19 -1.92
CA TYR A 131 10.31 3.66 -0.83
C TYR A 131 9.41 2.91 0.15
N LEU A 132 9.57 1.58 0.24
CA LEU A 132 8.80 0.73 1.15
C LEU A 132 9.52 0.60 2.49
N ILE A 133 8.83 0.98 3.57
CA ILE A 133 9.31 0.79 4.95
C ILE A 133 8.37 -0.10 5.76
N VAL A 134 8.92 -0.76 6.78
CA VAL A 134 8.14 -1.32 7.89
C VAL A 134 8.26 -0.34 9.05
N PRO A 135 7.20 0.41 9.42
CA PRO A 135 7.28 1.50 10.39
C PRO A 135 7.95 1.13 11.71
N ASP A 136 7.55 0.01 12.32
CA ASP A 136 8.12 -0.51 13.57
C ASP A 136 9.63 -0.77 13.50
N ARG A 137 10.20 -0.89 12.30
CA ARG A 137 11.58 -1.27 12.01
C ARG A 137 12.41 -0.16 11.36
N PHE A 138 11.82 1.01 11.16
CA PHE A 138 12.49 2.11 10.46
C PHE A 138 13.21 3.06 11.42
N ALA A 139 12.47 3.74 12.30
CA ALA A 139 13.06 4.63 13.29
C ALA A 139 12.07 4.89 14.44
N ASN A 140 12.57 4.86 15.67
CA ASN A 140 11.87 5.19 16.90
C ASN A 140 12.15 6.66 17.26
N GLY A 141 11.17 7.52 17.00
CA GLY A 141 11.25 8.96 17.28
C GLY A 141 10.64 9.34 18.63
N ASP A 142 9.81 8.48 19.22
CA ASP A 142 9.19 8.67 20.51
C ASP A 142 9.11 7.36 21.31
N PRO A 143 10.17 7.03 22.08
CA PRO A 143 10.20 5.80 22.89
C PRO A 143 9.13 5.72 23.97
N SER A 144 8.38 6.82 24.22
CA SER A 144 7.30 6.82 25.21
C SER A 144 6.03 6.10 24.72
N ASN A 145 5.90 5.89 23.41
CA ASN A 145 4.76 5.19 22.81
C ASN A 145 5.03 3.70 22.51
N ASP A 146 6.29 3.23 22.62
CA ASP A 146 6.70 1.83 22.40
C ASP A 146 5.74 0.82 23.05
N SER A 147 5.24 1.16 24.25
CA SER A 147 4.21 0.42 24.97
C SER A 147 3.52 1.28 26.02
N THR A 148 2.20 1.11 26.15
CA THR A 148 1.42 1.68 27.26
C THR A 148 1.00 0.57 28.23
N GLU A 149 0.22 0.85 29.27
CA GLU A 149 -0.41 -0.22 30.07
C GLU A 149 -1.45 -1.00 29.25
N ASP A 150 -2.15 -0.30 28.36
CA ASP A 150 -3.32 -0.78 27.62
C ASP A 150 -2.99 -1.66 26.39
N THR A 151 -1.76 -1.65 25.88
CA THR A 151 -1.38 -2.49 24.72
C THR A 151 -1.20 -3.95 25.09
N GLU A 152 -1.71 -4.90 24.31
CA GLU A 152 -1.56 -6.34 24.62
C GLU A 152 -0.12 -6.83 24.45
N GLU A 153 0.54 -6.47 23.34
CA GLU A 153 1.96 -6.76 23.11
C GLU A 153 2.84 -5.58 23.54
N LYS A 154 3.86 -5.90 24.35
CA LYS A 154 4.88 -4.94 24.80
C LYS A 154 6.11 -4.97 23.89
N ALA A 155 6.76 -3.83 23.74
CA ALA A 155 7.97 -3.66 22.96
C ALA A 155 9.11 -4.53 23.50
N ARG A 156 9.80 -5.17 22.57
CA ARG A 156 10.87 -6.12 22.82
C ARG A 156 11.77 -6.19 21.59
N ARG A 157 12.62 -5.17 21.44
CA ARG A 157 13.51 -4.98 20.28
C ARG A 157 14.43 -6.17 19.97
N GLU A 158 14.80 -6.97 20.97
CA GLU A 158 15.64 -8.15 20.76
C GLU A 158 14.88 -9.38 20.22
N ALA A 159 13.55 -9.35 20.20
CA ALA A 159 12.72 -10.43 19.69
C ALA A 159 12.40 -10.18 18.21
N PRO A 160 12.87 -11.00 17.25
CA PRO A 160 12.71 -10.70 15.81
C PRO A 160 11.28 -10.50 15.34
N MET A 161 10.31 -11.14 15.99
CA MET A 161 8.87 -11.02 15.69
C MET A 161 8.13 -10.12 16.68
N GLY A 162 8.84 -9.44 17.59
CA GLY A 162 8.25 -8.49 18.52
C GLY A 162 8.16 -7.10 17.91
N ARG A 163 7.62 -6.16 18.70
CA ARG A 163 7.65 -4.74 18.39
C ARG A 163 8.99 -4.13 18.80
N HIS A 164 9.57 -3.33 17.91
CA HIS A 164 10.86 -2.70 18.13
C HIS A 164 10.71 -1.19 18.43
N GLY A 165 9.53 -0.62 18.21
CA GLY A 165 9.19 0.75 18.64
C GLY A 165 9.38 1.81 17.57
N GLY A 166 9.64 1.43 16.31
CA GLY A 166 9.63 2.41 15.23
C GLY A 166 8.24 3.03 15.04
N ASP A 167 8.17 4.33 14.76
CA ASP A 167 6.92 5.11 14.86
C ASP A 167 6.80 6.23 13.80
N ILE A 168 5.65 6.92 13.78
CA ILE A 168 5.40 7.99 12.81
C ILE A 168 6.32 9.20 13.03
N GLN A 169 6.72 9.48 14.26
CA GLN A 169 7.64 10.60 14.53
C GLN A 169 9.03 10.30 13.95
N GLY A 170 9.54 9.09 14.11
CA GLY A 170 10.78 8.65 13.49
C GLY A 170 10.70 8.68 11.96
N ILE A 171 9.55 8.34 11.37
CA ILE A 171 9.33 8.52 9.93
C ILE A 171 9.45 10.00 9.54
N ILE A 172 8.75 10.90 10.24
CA ILE A 172 8.81 12.35 10.00
C ILE A 172 10.26 12.86 10.05
N ASP A 173 11.02 12.44 11.06
CA ASP A 173 12.40 12.87 11.31
C ASP A 173 13.37 12.43 10.19
N HIS A 174 13.01 11.40 9.43
CA HIS A 174 13.83 10.84 8.36
C HIS A 174 13.26 11.00 6.94
N LEU A 175 12.18 11.79 6.76
CA LEU A 175 11.67 12.09 5.40
C LEU A 175 12.70 12.82 4.51
N ASP A 176 13.64 13.58 5.10
CA ASP A 176 14.72 14.22 4.35
C ASP A 176 15.69 13.20 3.74
N TYR A 177 15.98 12.10 4.45
CA TYR A 177 16.78 11.01 3.91
C TYR A 177 16.08 10.35 2.71
N ILE A 178 14.78 10.08 2.84
CA ILE A 178 13.98 9.45 1.77
C ILE A 178 13.95 10.34 0.51
N SER A 179 13.69 11.64 0.68
CA SER A 179 13.66 12.59 -0.44
C SER A 179 15.05 12.79 -1.06
N ASP A 180 16.11 12.87 -0.25
CA ASP A 180 17.50 13.02 -0.71
C ASP A 180 17.99 11.81 -1.52
N LEU A 181 17.59 10.60 -1.12
CA LEU A 181 17.84 9.36 -1.86
C LEU A 181 17.22 9.40 -3.26
N GLY A 182 16.20 10.22 -3.48
CA GLY A 182 15.53 10.40 -4.77
C GLY A 182 14.18 9.70 -4.85
N ALA A 183 13.66 9.15 -3.74
CA ALA A 183 12.29 8.68 -3.67
C ALA A 183 11.30 9.85 -3.72
N THR A 184 10.13 9.62 -4.30
CA THR A 184 9.05 10.61 -4.43
C THR A 184 7.72 10.06 -3.94
N ALA A 185 7.71 8.83 -3.43
CA ALA A 185 6.60 8.24 -2.73
C ALA A 185 7.13 7.35 -1.60
N ILE A 186 6.40 7.28 -0.50
CA ILE A 186 6.62 6.33 0.59
C ILE A 186 5.42 5.39 0.69
N TRP A 187 5.69 4.10 0.77
CA TRP A 187 4.72 3.08 1.12
C TRP A 187 5.14 2.52 2.48
N MET A 188 4.22 2.55 3.44
CA MET A 188 4.40 1.96 4.76
C MET A 188 3.52 0.72 4.83
N THR A 189 4.04 -0.40 5.34
CA THR A 189 3.17 -1.51 5.79
C THR A 189 2.13 -0.98 6.79
N PRO A 190 1.02 -1.70 7.06
CA PRO A 190 -0.12 -1.12 7.75
C PRO A 190 0.23 -0.47 9.09
N LEU A 191 -0.39 0.69 9.34
CA LEU A 191 -0.24 1.50 10.56
C LEU A 191 -1.53 1.54 11.39
N LEU A 192 -2.60 0.93 10.89
CA LEU A 192 -3.84 0.79 11.65
C LEU A 192 -3.60 -0.09 12.87
N GLU A 193 -4.45 0.09 13.89
CA GLU A 193 -4.31 -0.63 15.15
C GLU A 193 -4.26 -2.14 14.93
N ASP A 194 -3.25 -2.79 15.51
CA ASP A 194 -3.13 -4.24 15.56
C ASP A 194 -2.84 -4.65 17.01
N ASP A 195 -3.86 -4.81 17.83
CA ASP A 195 -3.68 -5.16 19.25
C ASP A 195 -3.55 -6.68 19.46
N ALA A 196 -2.94 -7.40 18.51
CA ALA A 196 -2.63 -8.81 18.69
C ALA A 196 -1.61 -9.01 19.83
N ARG A 197 -1.79 -10.08 20.61
CA ARG A 197 -0.90 -10.45 21.73
C ARG A 197 0.55 -10.71 21.34
N ARG A 198 0.79 -11.02 20.06
CA ARG A 198 2.12 -11.34 19.50
C ARG A 198 2.14 -11.01 18.04
N GLY A 199 3.27 -10.48 17.57
CA GLY A 199 3.49 -10.23 16.14
C GLY A 199 2.79 -8.98 15.62
N SER A 200 2.19 -8.15 16.48
CA SER A 200 1.43 -6.95 16.08
C SER A 200 2.23 -5.94 15.26
N TYR A 201 3.57 -6.02 15.31
CA TYR A 201 4.47 -5.10 14.61
C TYR A 201 4.23 -5.03 13.09
N HIS A 202 3.68 -6.08 12.49
CA HIS A 202 3.49 -6.15 11.05
C HIS A 202 2.21 -5.43 10.57
N GLY A 203 1.22 -5.22 11.45
CA GLY A 203 0.00 -4.42 11.19
C GLY A 203 -1.09 -5.08 10.31
N TYR A 204 -0.90 -6.32 9.88
CA TYR A 204 -1.80 -7.00 8.95
C TYR A 204 -3.01 -7.65 9.64
N ALA A 205 -3.02 -7.73 10.98
CA ALA A 205 -4.13 -8.28 11.76
C ALA A 205 -4.92 -7.14 12.43
N CYS A 206 -5.44 -6.22 11.62
CA CYS A 206 -6.11 -4.98 12.06
C CYS A 206 -7.19 -5.24 13.12
N SER A 207 -7.13 -4.53 14.25
CA SER A 207 -8.13 -4.52 15.32
C SER A 207 -9.05 -3.31 15.31
N ASP A 208 -8.66 -2.21 14.66
CA ASP A 208 -9.49 -1.02 14.46
C ASP A 208 -9.17 -0.30 13.14
N TYR A 209 -10.12 -0.30 12.21
CA TYR A 209 -9.91 0.27 10.88
C TYR A 209 -9.85 1.82 10.85
N TYR A 210 -10.38 2.52 11.84
CA TYR A 210 -10.42 3.99 11.86
C TYR A 210 -9.36 4.62 12.77
N ASN A 211 -8.51 3.82 13.42
CA ASN A 211 -7.47 4.32 14.31
C ASN A 211 -6.09 3.81 13.91
N ILE A 212 -5.12 4.73 13.90
CA ILE A 212 -3.70 4.39 13.89
C ILE A 212 -3.36 3.69 15.22
N ASP A 213 -2.48 2.69 15.15
CA ASP A 213 -1.99 2.00 16.33
C ASP A 213 -1.34 3.01 17.29
N PRO A 214 -1.74 3.02 18.58
CA PRO A 214 -1.21 3.99 19.55
C PRO A 214 0.30 3.88 19.75
N ARG A 215 0.93 2.75 19.38
CA ARG A 215 2.39 2.55 19.41
C ARG A 215 3.12 3.13 18.20
N PHE A 216 2.38 3.65 17.22
CA PHE A 216 2.92 4.44 16.12
C PHE A 216 2.61 5.93 16.27
N GLY A 217 1.55 6.29 16.99
CA GLY A 217 1.08 7.65 17.16
C GLY A 217 -0.45 7.74 17.20
N ASP A 218 -1.02 8.75 16.54
CA ASP A 218 -2.46 8.91 16.38
C ASP A 218 -2.83 9.35 14.94
N ASN A 219 -4.13 9.43 14.65
CA ASN A 219 -4.65 9.84 13.35
C ASN A 219 -4.19 11.24 12.92
N GLU A 220 -4.01 12.15 13.88
CA GLU A 220 -3.60 13.53 13.63
C GLU A 220 -2.10 13.61 13.30
N LEU A 221 -1.27 12.82 13.98
CA LEU A 221 0.14 12.65 13.68
C LEU A 221 0.34 11.99 12.32
N TYR A 222 -0.50 11.01 11.95
CA TYR A 222 -0.50 10.44 10.61
C TYR A 222 -0.80 11.49 9.54
N ARG A 223 -1.85 12.31 9.73
CA ARG A 223 -2.16 13.42 8.81
C ARG A 223 -1.03 14.46 8.73
N LYS A 224 -0.38 14.74 9.87
CA LYS A 224 0.82 15.58 9.90
C LYS A 224 1.96 14.97 9.09
N MET A 225 2.24 13.67 9.25
CA MET A 225 3.27 12.97 8.46
C MET A 225 2.98 13.06 6.97
N VAL A 226 1.73 12.87 6.53
CA VAL A 226 1.36 13.06 5.11
C VAL A 226 1.67 14.49 4.65
N THR A 227 1.31 15.49 5.45
CA THR A 227 1.58 16.91 5.14
C THR A 227 3.09 17.19 5.04
N GLU A 228 3.89 16.67 5.97
CA GLU A 228 5.36 16.82 5.98
C GLU A 228 6.00 16.10 4.78
N ALA A 229 5.52 14.90 4.42
CA ALA A 229 5.97 14.17 3.25
C ALA A 229 5.69 14.97 1.97
N HIS A 230 4.46 15.49 1.81
CA HIS A 230 4.09 16.35 0.68
C HIS A 230 4.96 17.59 0.57
N SER A 231 5.32 18.21 1.70
CA SER A 231 6.21 19.39 1.72
C SER A 231 7.61 19.10 1.14
N LYS A 232 8.03 17.84 1.16
CA LYS A 232 9.31 17.34 0.62
C LYS A 232 9.15 16.67 -0.76
N GLY A 233 7.97 16.79 -1.37
CA GLY A 233 7.65 16.18 -2.67
C GLY A 233 7.52 14.67 -2.62
N VAL A 234 7.19 14.10 -1.46
CA VAL A 234 7.01 12.66 -1.24
C VAL A 234 5.51 12.38 -1.06
N LYS A 235 4.94 11.59 -1.97
CA LYS A 235 3.58 11.05 -1.90
C LYS A 235 3.46 9.97 -0.83
N VAL A 236 2.28 9.75 -0.25
CA VAL A 236 2.03 8.71 0.76
C VAL A 236 1.05 7.67 0.24
N ILE A 237 1.51 6.42 0.25
CA ILE A 237 0.73 5.23 -0.10
C ILE A 237 0.44 4.46 1.20
N MET A 238 -0.84 4.25 1.48
CA MET A 238 -1.28 3.48 2.63
C MET A 238 -1.44 2.00 2.24
N ASP A 239 -0.87 1.12 3.04
CA ASP A 239 -1.10 -0.32 2.93
C ASP A 239 -2.39 -0.69 3.65
N ILE A 240 -3.26 -1.43 2.98
CA ILE A 240 -4.59 -1.73 3.45
C ILE A 240 -4.92 -3.20 3.27
N VAL A 241 -5.65 -3.74 4.25
CA VAL A 241 -6.14 -5.11 4.27
C VAL A 241 -7.67 -5.07 4.27
N THR A 242 -8.28 -5.57 3.21
CA THR A 242 -9.75 -5.71 3.13
C THR A 242 -10.19 -7.15 3.35
N ASN A 243 -9.29 -8.12 3.15
CA ASN A 243 -9.60 -9.54 3.19
C ASN A 243 -9.91 -10.05 4.59
N HIS A 244 -9.16 -9.60 5.59
CA HIS A 244 -9.25 -10.12 6.94
C HIS A 244 -8.98 -9.02 7.97
N CYS A 245 -9.50 -9.21 9.18
CA CYS A 245 -9.07 -8.46 10.37
C CYS A 245 -8.18 -9.34 11.26
N GLY A 246 -7.84 -8.86 12.46
CA GLY A 246 -7.26 -9.68 13.53
C GLY A 246 -8.34 -10.26 14.46
N THR A 247 -8.02 -11.37 15.14
CA THR A 247 -8.89 -11.88 16.23
C THR A 247 -8.99 -10.93 17.43
N SER A 248 -8.09 -9.94 17.52
CA SER A 248 -8.14 -8.83 18.48
C SER A 248 -9.11 -7.73 18.08
N HIS A 249 -9.69 -7.77 16.87
CA HIS A 249 -10.65 -6.76 16.46
C HIS A 249 -11.88 -6.78 17.36
N TRP A 250 -12.34 -5.60 17.76
CA TRP A 250 -13.50 -5.43 18.65
C TRP A 250 -14.82 -6.03 18.10
N TRP A 251 -14.89 -6.34 16.80
CA TRP A 251 -16.02 -7.08 16.21
C TRP A 251 -16.08 -8.52 16.69
N MET A 252 -14.96 -9.10 17.10
CA MET A 252 -14.89 -10.50 17.53
C MET A 252 -15.52 -10.72 18.90
N GLU A 253 -15.74 -9.65 19.68
CA GLU A 253 -16.56 -9.69 20.88
C GLU A 253 -18.05 -9.76 20.52
N ASP A 254 -18.51 -8.80 19.70
CA ASP A 254 -19.89 -8.72 19.22
C ASP A 254 -19.94 -8.23 17.76
N MET A 255 -20.32 -9.13 16.84
CA MET A 255 -20.46 -8.79 15.42
C MET A 255 -21.82 -8.13 15.14
N PRO A 256 -21.89 -7.12 14.24
CA PRO A 256 -23.16 -6.53 13.85
C PRO A 256 -24.13 -7.54 13.24
N PHE A 257 -23.64 -8.37 12.32
CA PHE A 257 -24.38 -9.43 11.64
C PHE A 257 -23.69 -10.78 11.82
N LYS A 258 -24.45 -11.88 11.80
CA LYS A 258 -23.87 -13.23 11.96
C LYS A 258 -22.91 -13.62 10.85
N ASP A 259 -23.05 -13.02 9.68
CA ASP A 259 -22.24 -13.23 8.48
C ASP A 259 -21.29 -12.05 8.21
N TRP A 260 -20.88 -11.30 9.25
CA TRP A 260 -19.92 -10.20 9.11
C TRP A 260 -18.53 -10.66 8.67
N VAL A 261 -18.14 -11.85 9.14
CA VAL A 261 -16.97 -12.62 8.72
C VAL A 261 -17.43 -13.99 8.23
N HIS A 262 -16.61 -14.66 7.42
CA HIS A 262 -16.88 -16.03 7.04
C HIS A 262 -16.77 -16.96 8.26
N ILE A 263 -17.88 -17.58 8.64
CA ILE A 263 -17.92 -18.60 9.69
C ILE A 263 -18.07 -19.97 9.03
N ASN A 264 -16.99 -20.76 9.05
CA ASN A 264 -16.93 -22.07 8.44
C ASN A 264 -17.14 -23.19 9.48
N GLU A 265 -18.15 -24.04 9.29
CA GLU A 265 -18.39 -25.25 10.12
C GLU A 265 -18.38 -26.52 9.26
N PRO A 266 -17.39 -27.43 9.41
CA PRO A 266 -16.20 -27.31 10.27
C PRO A 266 -15.23 -26.21 9.81
N TYR A 267 -14.43 -25.69 10.75
CA TYR A 267 -13.41 -24.69 10.45
C TYR A 267 -12.39 -25.22 9.44
N TYR A 268 -12.04 -24.38 8.48
CA TYR A 268 -10.95 -24.60 7.53
C TYR A 268 -10.23 -23.28 7.22
N THR A 269 -8.96 -23.38 6.84
CA THR A 269 -8.20 -22.27 6.26
C THR A 269 -8.33 -22.29 4.74
N THR A 270 -7.97 -21.16 4.11
CA THR A 270 -7.81 -21.10 2.67
C THR A 270 -6.83 -22.16 2.17
N ASN A 271 -7.03 -22.61 0.92
CA ASN A 271 -6.12 -23.54 0.25
C ASN A 271 -4.95 -22.82 -0.45
N HIS A 272 -4.89 -21.48 -0.37
CA HIS A 272 -3.85 -20.63 -0.96
C HIS A 272 -3.61 -20.86 -2.47
N THR A 273 -4.59 -21.39 -3.19
CA THR A 273 -4.43 -21.77 -4.60
C THR A 273 -4.82 -20.60 -5.52
N PHE A 274 -3.83 -19.78 -5.86
CA PHE A 274 -3.98 -18.56 -6.66
C PHE A 274 -4.73 -18.74 -7.98
N SER A 275 -4.53 -19.87 -8.66
CA SER A 275 -5.14 -20.12 -9.97
C SER A 275 -6.68 -20.23 -9.92
N LEU A 276 -7.27 -20.48 -8.75
CA LEU A 276 -8.72 -20.65 -8.60
C LEU A 276 -9.51 -19.37 -8.88
N GLY A 277 -8.90 -18.18 -8.71
CA GLY A 277 -9.55 -16.91 -9.03
C GLY A 277 -9.80 -16.68 -10.53
N VAL A 278 -9.15 -17.48 -11.39
CA VAL A 278 -9.16 -17.32 -12.85
C VAL A 278 -9.45 -18.63 -13.62
N ASP A 279 -9.49 -19.78 -12.96
CA ASP A 279 -9.64 -21.09 -13.61
C ASP A 279 -11.12 -21.41 -13.92
N PRO A 280 -11.51 -21.53 -15.20
CA PRO A 280 -12.88 -21.86 -15.57
C PRO A 280 -13.28 -23.32 -15.28
N ASN A 281 -12.32 -24.17 -14.91
CA ASN A 281 -12.54 -25.59 -14.60
C ASN A 281 -12.55 -25.87 -13.08
N ALA A 282 -12.33 -24.84 -12.26
CA ALA A 282 -12.24 -24.98 -10.82
C ALA A 282 -13.54 -25.53 -10.22
N SER A 283 -13.41 -26.39 -9.21
CA SER A 283 -14.58 -26.85 -8.46
C SER A 283 -15.10 -25.71 -7.59
N ALA A 284 -16.43 -25.59 -7.47
CA ALA A 284 -17.04 -24.57 -6.61
C ALA A 284 -16.61 -24.72 -5.14
N SER A 285 -16.29 -25.94 -4.69
CA SER A 285 -15.80 -26.21 -3.34
C SER A 285 -14.41 -25.62 -3.10
N ASP A 286 -13.50 -25.78 -4.07
CA ASP A 286 -12.14 -25.26 -3.92
C ASP A 286 -12.11 -23.74 -4.02
N VAL A 287 -12.94 -23.15 -4.91
CA VAL A 287 -13.11 -21.70 -5.01
C VAL A 287 -13.65 -21.13 -3.70
N LYS A 288 -14.69 -21.75 -3.12
CA LYS A 288 -15.24 -21.35 -1.81
C LYS A 288 -14.22 -21.50 -0.69
N GLN A 289 -13.42 -22.58 -0.69
CA GLN A 289 -12.37 -22.73 0.32
C GLN A 289 -11.32 -21.63 0.19
N MET A 290 -10.96 -21.26 -1.04
CA MET A 290 -9.97 -20.21 -1.29
C MET A 290 -10.44 -18.84 -0.82
N ALA A 291 -11.68 -18.46 -1.17
CA ALA A 291 -12.25 -17.14 -0.91
C ALA A 291 -12.78 -16.98 0.52
N ASP A 292 -13.44 -17.99 1.09
CA ASP A 292 -14.08 -17.88 2.42
C ASP A 292 -13.16 -18.39 3.56
N GLY A 293 -12.03 -18.98 3.20
CA GLY A 293 -11.14 -19.65 4.14
C GLY A 293 -10.21 -18.65 4.82
N TRP A 294 -10.12 -18.70 6.15
CA TRP A 294 -9.23 -17.80 6.88
C TRP A 294 -7.78 -18.03 6.48
N PHE A 295 -7.00 -16.95 6.36
CA PHE A 295 -5.59 -17.02 6.00
C PHE A 295 -4.81 -17.82 7.06
N VAL A 296 -5.03 -17.49 8.33
CA VAL A 296 -4.56 -18.20 9.53
C VAL A 296 -5.61 -18.07 10.64
N PRO A 297 -5.58 -18.91 11.70
CA PRO A 297 -6.59 -18.87 12.76
C PRO A 297 -6.73 -17.53 13.51
N SER A 298 -5.72 -16.67 13.47
CA SER A 298 -5.72 -15.35 14.10
C SER A 298 -6.22 -14.23 13.18
N MET A 299 -6.61 -14.54 11.95
CA MET A 299 -7.03 -13.56 10.93
C MET A 299 -8.42 -13.92 10.38
N PRO A 300 -9.50 -13.48 11.05
CA PRO A 300 -10.87 -13.70 10.60
C PRO A 300 -11.10 -13.09 9.22
N ASP A 301 -11.62 -13.91 8.31
CA ASP A 301 -11.85 -13.54 6.92
C ASP A 301 -13.15 -12.75 6.75
N MET A 302 -13.07 -11.54 6.18
CA MET A 302 -14.19 -10.63 6.02
C MET A 302 -15.12 -11.12 4.91
N ASN A 303 -16.43 -11.02 5.11
CA ASN A 303 -17.42 -11.35 4.08
C ASN A 303 -17.80 -10.10 3.29
N LEU A 304 -17.13 -9.82 2.17
CA LEU A 304 -17.44 -8.65 1.33
C LEU A 304 -18.70 -8.85 0.49
N ASP A 305 -19.22 -10.08 0.37
CA ASP A 305 -20.56 -10.32 -0.19
C ASP A 305 -21.68 -9.75 0.72
N ASN A 306 -21.41 -9.52 2.01
CA ASN A 306 -22.32 -8.77 2.87
C ASN A 306 -22.29 -7.27 2.47
N PRO A 307 -23.43 -6.68 2.04
CA PRO A 307 -23.47 -5.31 1.53
C PRO A 307 -23.10 -4.26 2.59
N PHE A 308 -23.29 -4.54 3.88
CA PHE A 308 -22.89 -3.63 4.96
C PHE A 308 -21.38 -3.65 5.17
N VAL A 309 -20.73 -4.80 5.03
CA VAL A 309 -19.26 -4.94 5.09
C VAL A 309 -18.62 -4.25 3.89
N LEU A 310 -19.11 -4.52 2.67
CA LEU A 310 -18.62 -3.83 1.47
C LEU A 310 -18.79 -2.32 1.59
N LYS A 311 -19.96 -1.86 2.06
CA LYS A 311 -20.22 -0.44 2.26
C LYS A 311 -19.28 0.18 3.29
N TYR A 312 -18.99 -0.54 4.38
CA TYR A 312 -18.02 -0.14 5.39
C TYR A 312 -16.65 0.12 4.78
N PHE A 313 -16.10 -0.86 4.04
CA PHE A 313 -14.77 -0.73 3.42
C PHE A 313 -14.70 0.32 2.32
N GLN A 314 -15.78 0.52 1.55
CA GLN A 314 -15.84 1.61 0.56
C GLN A 314 -15.75 2.98 1.24
N GLN A 315 -16.49 3.18 2.33
CA GLN A 315 -16.48 4.44 3.06
C GLN A 315 -15.17 4.66 3.81
N TRP A 316 -14.63 3.61 4.41
CA TRP A 316 -13.35 3.63 5.10
C TRP A 316 -12.20 4.05 4.19
N ALA A 317 -12.12 3.47 2.99
CA ALA A 317 -11.12 3.83 1.99
C ALA A 317 -11.24 5.32 1.60
N VAL A 318 -12.47 5.76 1.29
CA VAL A 318 -12.75 7.16 0.96
C VAL A 318 -12.44 8.10 2.11
N TRP A 319 -12.72 7.68 3.35
CA TRP A 319 -12.45 8.45 4.55
C TRP A 319 -10.95 8.67 4.75
N TRP A 320 -10.12 7.62 4.67
CA TRP A 320 -8.67 7.75 4.81
C TRP A 320 -8.04 8.61 3.71
N ILE A 321 -8.52 8.49 2.46
CA ILE A 321 -8.06 9.35 1.36
C ILE A 321 -8.34 10.82 1.68
N GLU A 322 -9.55 11.12 2.12
CA GLU A 322 -10.04 12.47 2.29
C GLU A 322 -9.53 13.12 3.60
N TYR A 323 -9.50 12.36 4.69
CA TYR A 323 -9.03 12.80 6.00
C TYR A 323 -7.53 13.07 6.02
N SER A 324 -6.72 12.15 5.47
CA SER A 324 -5.26 12.23 5.54
C SER A 324 -4.63 12.85 4.31
N GLY A 325 -5.36 12.93 3.18
CA GLY A 325 -4.82 13.45 1.93
C GLY A 325 -3.95 12.46 1.16
N LEU A 326 -4.22 11.15 1.27
CA LEU A 326 -3.42 10.09 0.65
C LEU A 326 -3.29 10.22 -0.87
N ASP A 327 -2.22 9.62 -1.39
CA ASP A 327 -1.88 9.60 -2.80
C ASP A 327 -2.05 8.22 -3.44
N GLY A 328 -2.33 7.17 -2.67
CA GLY A 328 -2.49 5.83 -3.20
C GLY A 328 -2.79 4.77 -2.16
N PHE A 329 -3.21 3.60 -2.63
CA PHE A 329 -3.31 2.39 -1.80
C PHE A 329 -2.43 1.28 -2.36
N ARG A 330 -1.77 0.53 -1.46
CA ARG A 330 -1.36 -0.86 -1.73
C ARG A 330 -2.36 -1.77 -1.03
N VAL A 331 -2.94 -2.71 -1.75
CA VAL A 331 -3.92 -3.65 -1.20
C VAL A 331 -3.26 -5.00 -1.01
N ASP A 332 -3.17 -5.41 0.25
CA ASP A 332 -2.69 -6.71 0.67
C ASP A 332 -3.59 -7.83 0.16
N THR A 333 -3.00 -9.01 -0.09
CA THR A 333 -3.75 -10.26 -0.30
C THR A 333 -4.92 -10.12 -1.30
N TYR A 334 -4.73 -9.32 -2.37
CA TYR A 334 -5.84 -8.83 -3.20
C TYR A 334 -6.71 -9.96 -3.75
N PHE A 335 -6.08 -11.05 -4.20
CA PHE A 335 -6.78 -12.19 -4.81
C PHE A 335 -7.65 -13.00 -3.85
N TYR A 336 -7.41 -12.92 -2.53
CA TYR A 336 -8.17 -13.68 -1.55
C TYR A 336 -9.58 -13.09 -1.35
N ASN A 337 -9.73 -11.78 -1.57
CA ASN A 337 -11.03 -11.10 -1.50
C ASN A 337 -12.01 -11.64 -2.55
N GLU A 338 -13.30 -11.52 -2.29
CA GLU A 338 -14.33 -11.84 -3.27
C GLU A 338 -14.20 -10.94 -4.50
N LYS A 339 -14.02 -11.60 -5.64
CA LYS A 339 -13.70 -10.98 -6.93
C LYS A 339 -14.61 -9.79 -7.31
N TYR A 340 -15.93 -9.93 -7.17
CA TYR A 340 -16.88 -8.89 -7.60
C TYR A 340 -17.04 -7.76 -6.58
N PRO A 341 -17.22 -8.02 -5.27
CA PRO A 341 -17.17 -6.98 -4.24
C PRO A 341 -15.89 -6.15 -4.30
N MET A 342 -14.73 -6.80 -4.47
CA MET A 342 -13.45 -6.08 -4.53
C MET A 342 -13.36 -5.16 -5.76
N SER A 343 -13.87 -5.60 -6.91
CA SER A 343 -14.00 -4.75 -8.09
C SER A 343 -14.91 -3.54 -7.85
N GLN A 344 -16.02 -3.71 -7.11
CA GLN A 344 -16.89 -2.61 -6.73
C GLN A 344 -16.21 -1.65 -5.75
N TRP A 345 -15.38 -2.15 -4.84
CA TRP A 345 -14.59 -1.33 -3.93
C TRP A 345 -13.58 -0.47 -4.69
N CYS A 346 -12.82 -1.04 -5.65
CA CYS A 346 -11.91 -0.27 -6.50
C CYS A 346 -12.68 0.79 -7.30
N LYS A 347 -13.85 0.42 -7.82
CA LYS A 347 -14.73 1.35 -8.54
C LYS A 347 -15.24 2.50 -7.67
N ALA A 348 -15.60 2.25 -6.41
CA ALA A 348 -16.05 3.31 -5.50
C ALA A 348 -14.95 4.35 -5.27
N VAL A 349 -13.69 3.91 -5.05
CA VAL A 349 -12.54 4.80 -4.88
C VAL A 349 -12.27 5.60 -6.16
N THR A 350 -12.21 4.95 -7.31
CA THR A 350 -11.90 5.60 -8.60
C THR A 350 -13.05 6.48 -9.12
N ASP A 351 -14.30 6.17 -8.80
CA ASP A 351 -15.41 7.08 -9.07
C ASP A 351 -15.27 8.36 -8.24
N GLU A 352 -14.86 8.25 -6.96
CA GLU A 352 -14.63 9.41 -6.08
C GLU A 352 -13.41 10.25 -6.48
N TYR A 353 -12.31 9.56 -6.85
CA TYR A 353 -10.99 10.11 -7.21
C TYR A 353 -10.45 9.44 -8.49
N PRO A 354 -10.77 9.98 -9.69
CA PRO A 354 -10.50 9.31 -10.97
C PRO A 354 -9.02 9.03 -11.31
N TRP A 355 -8.10 9.77 -10.70
CA TRP A 355 -6.65 9.60 -10.90
C TRP A 355 -5.98 8.82 -9.77
N PHE A 356 -6.74 8.38 -8.76
CA PHE A 356 -6.22 7.63 -7.63
C PHE A 356 -5.77 6.23 -8.09
N ASN A 357 -4.54 5.87 -7.73
CA ASN A 357 -3.94 4.61 -8.08
C ASN A 357 -4.06 3.65 -6.89
N ILE A 358 -4.41 2.40 -7.19
CA ILE A 358 -4.52 1.31 -6.24
C ILE A 358 -3.68 0.19 -6.82
N VAL A 359 -2.66 -0.25 -6.09
CA VAL A 359 -1.84 -1.39 -6.48
C VAL A 359 -2.22 -2.62 -5.68
N GLY A 360 -2.68 -3.67 -6.35
CA GLY A 360 -3.03 -4.94 -5.71
C GLY A 360 -1.85 -5.89 -5.66
N GLU A 361 -1.67 -6.54 -4.51
CA GLU A 361 -0.78 -7.68 -4.38
C GLU A 361 -1.44 -8.96 -4.93
N ASN A 362 -1.06 -9.31 -6.15
CA ASN A 362 -1.42 -10.59 -6.78
C ASN A 362 -0.16 -11.42 -6.94
N TRP A 363 0.26 -12.11 -5.86
CA TRP A 363 1.53 -12.83 -5.81
C TRP A 363 1.53 -14.09 -6.70
N ASN A 364 1.80 -13.89 -7.99
CA ASN A 364 1.84 -14.95 -8.98
C ASN A 364 2.95 -14.71 -10.00
N ALA A 365 3.74 -15.75 -10.29
CA ALA A 365 4.84 -15.69 -11.26
C ALA A 365 4.36 -15.76 -12.73
N ASN A 366 3.07 -16.04 -12.98
CA ASN A 366 2.52 -16.13 -14.32
C ASN A 366 1.94 -14.76 -14.79
N PRO A 367 2.48 -14.16 -15.86
CA PRO A 367 1.98 -12.89 -16.40
C PRO A 367 0.48 -12.88 -16.73
N ASP A 368 -0.08 -13.96 -17.24
CA ASP A 368 -1.50 -14.01 -17.61
C ASP A 368 -2.41 -13.95 -16.38
N MET A 369 -2.01 -14.59 -15.28
CA MET A 369 -2.77 -14.59 -14.03
C MET A 369 -2.71 -13.23 -13.34
N VAL A 370 -1.58 -12.53 -13.42
CA VAL A 370 -1.43 -11.15 -12.92
C VAL A 370 -2.25 -10.20 -13.79
N ALA A 371 -2.13 -10.28 -15.12
CA ALA A 371 -2.80 -9.39 -16.05
C ALA A 371 -4.33 -9.45 -15.99
N TYR A 372 -4.91 -10.59 -15.63
CA TYR A 372 -6.35 -10.78 -15.47
C TYR A 372 -6.97 -9.74 -14.52
N TRP A 373 -6.25 -9.35 -13.47
CA TRP A 373 -6.75 -8.42 -12.46
C TRP A 373 -6.58 -6.95 -12.86
N GLN A 374 -6.02 -6.63 -14.03
CA GLN A 374 -5.77 -5.24 -14.39
C GLN A 374 -7.05 -4.61 -14.96
N SER A 375 -7.37 -3.39 -14.51
CA SER A 375 -8.51 -2.66 -15.03
C SER A 375 -8.43 -2.50 -16.55
N GLY A 376 -9.57 -2.65 -17.22
CA GLY A 376 -9.65 -2.56 -18.68
C GLY A 376 -9.12 -3.79 -19.44
N LYS A 377 -8.57 -4.80 -18.75
CA LYS A 377 -8.20 -6.08 -19.37
C LYS A 377 -9.45 -6.73 -19.99
N PRO A 378 -9.46 -7.04 -21.30
CA PRO A 378 -10.58 -7.76 -21.93
C PRO A 378 -10.53 -9.25 -21.57
N ASN A 379 -10.93 -9.58 -20.34
CA ASN A 379 -11.00 -10.97 -19.87
C ASN A 379 -12.07 -11.76 -20.63
N SER A 380 -11.83 -13.07 -20.80
CA SER A 380 -12.72 -13.96 -21.55
C SER A 380 -14.10 -14.15 -20.91
N ASP A 381 -14.20 -13.96 -19.60
CA ASP A 381 -15.45 -13.99 -18.83
C ASP A 381 -16.14 -12.62 -18.74
N GLY A 382 -15.54 -11.57 -19.31
CA GLY A 382 -16.04 -10.19 -19.28
C GLY A 382 -15.83 -9.47 -17.96
N PHE A 383 -15.08 -10.03 -17.01
CA PHE A 383 -14.80 -9.38 -15.74
C PHE A 383 -13.80 -8.22 -15.90
N ASP A 384 -14.13 -7.07 -15.32
CA ASP A 384 -13.20 -5.97 -15.08
C ASP A 384 -12.97 -5.85 -13.58
N SER A 385 -11.72 -5.97 -13.15
CA SER A 385 -11.36 -5.83 -11.74
C SER A 385 -11.48 -4.39 -11.24
N ASN A 386 -11.53 -3.39 -12.12
CA ASN A 386 -11.39 -1.96 -11.78
C ASN A 386 -10.12 -1.63 -10.96
N LEU A 387 -9.19 -2.57 -10.80
CA LEU A 387 -7.93 -2.39 -10.10
C LEU A 387 -6.94 -1.72 -11.05
N PRO A 388 -6.51 -0.47 -10.77
CA PRO A 388 -5.66 0.26 -11.70
C PRO A 388 -4.28 -0.36 -11.88
N SER A 389 -3.59 -0.74 -10.79
CA SER A 389 -2.18 -1.14 -10.77
C SER A 389 -1.97 -2.51 -10.12
N ILE A 390 -0.90 -3.21 -10.52
CA ILE A 390 -0.57 -4.53 -9.98
C ILE A 390 0.94 -4.66 -9.77
N MET A 391 1.34 -5.41 -8.73
CA MET A 391 2.73 -5.77 -8.48
C MET A 391 3.25 -6.75 -9.54
N ASP A 392 4.35 -6.42 -10.21
CA ASP A 392 4.98 -7.20 -11.29
C ASP A 392 5.87 -8.34 -10.74
N PHE A 393 5.24 -9.29 -10.04
CA PHE A 393 5.92 -10.51 -9.55
C PHE A 393 6.63 -11.31 -10.66
N PRO A 394 6.08 -11.45 -11.88
CA PRO A 394 6.77 -12.15 -12.97
C PRO A 394 8.11 -11.52 -13.33
N LEU A 395 8.17 -10.18 -13.52
CA LEU A 395 9.44 -9.51 -13.81
C LEU A 395 10.38 -9.52 -12.60
N ARG A 396 9.85 -9.40 -11.38
CA ARG A 396 10.61 -9.55 -10.13
C ARG A 396 11.35 -10.88 -10.09
N ASP A 397 10.64 -11.99 -10.30
CA ASP A 397 11.22 -13.32 -10.25
C ASP A 397 12.27 -13.52 -11.34
N ALA A 398 12.01 -13.04 -12.55
CA ALA A 398 12.96 -13.10 -13.66
C ALA A 398 14.26 -12.33 -13.36
N VAL A 399 14.18 -11.09 -12.84
CA VAL A 399 15.37 -10.30 -12.47
C VAL A 399 16.13 -10.96 -11.33
N ASN A 400 15.42 -11.45 -10.31
CA ASN A 400 16.04 -12.12 -9.18
C ASN A 400 16.76 -13.40 -9.60
N ASN A 401 16.14 -14.24 -10.43
CA ASN A 401 16.78 -15.44 -10.96
C ASN A 401 17.97 -15.12 -11.86
N ALA A 402 17.85 -14.10 -12.73
CA ALA A 402 18.91 -13.68 -13.63
C ALA A 402 20.14 -13.14 -12.88
N LEU A 403 19.99 -12.59 -11.67
CA LEU A 403 21.10 -12.07 -10.87
C LEU A 403 21.53 -12.99 -9.71
N ALA A 404 20.69 -13.96 -9.33
CA ALA A 404 20.92 -14.83 -8.19
C ALA A 404 22.28 -15.53 -8.21
N VAL A 405 22.87 -15.65 -7.02
CA VAL A 405 24.06 -16.46 -6.79
C VAL A 405 23.62 -17.77 -6.11
N PRO A 406 24.01 -18.96 -6.64
CA PRO A 406 23.67 -20.23 -6.01
C PRO A 406 24.20 -20.29 -4.57
N SER A 407 23.37 -20.75 -3.62
CA SER A 407 23.77 -20.96 -2.22
C SER A 407 23.83 -22.44 -1.88
N GLU A 408 24.65 -22.82 -0.89
CA GLU A 408 24.68 -24.20 -0.38
C GLU A 408 23.33 -24.62 0.24
N GLU A 409 22.51 -23.65 0.67
CA GLU A 409 21.19 -23.88 1.28
C GLU A 409 20.09 -24.25 0.28
N ASP A 410 20.32 -24.04 -1.03
CA ASP A 410 19.36 -24.32 -2.10
C ASP A 410 19.12 -25.83 -2.30
N GLY A 411 20.00 -26.70 -1.77
CA GLY A 411 19.86 -28.16 -1.78
C GLY A 411 19.70 -28.75 -3.19
N ASP A 412 18.99 -29.88 -3.29
CA ASP A 412 18.70 -30.63 -4.54
C ASP A 412 17.44 -30.10 -5.28
N ARG A 413 16.99 -28.87 -4.98
CA ARG A 413 15.94 -28.20 -5.79
C ARG A 413 16.42 -28.22 -7.24
N PRO A 414 15.55 -28.49 -8.23
CA PRO A 414 15.97 -28.59 -9.63
C PRO A 414 16.79 -27.36 -9.94
N ARG A 415 18.11 -27.60 -10.13
CA ARG A 415 19.19 -26.60 -10.02
C ARG A 415 18.66 -25.23 -10.39
N ARG A 416 18.71 -24.24 -9.48
CA ARG A 416 18.63 -22.83 -9.89
C ARG A 416 19.49 -22.74 -11.15
N ARG A 417 18.86 -22.48 -12.29
CA ARG A 417 19.56 -22.46 -13.58
C ARG A 417 20.71 -21.47 -13.43
N GLN A 418 21.78 -21.69 -14.18
CA GLN A 418 22.85 -20.70 -14.25
C GLN A 418 22.20 -19.34 -14.51
N SER A 419 22.57 -18.33 -13.71
CA SER A 419 22.02 -16.98 -13.79
C SER A 419 22.05 -16.52 -15.26
N ASP A 420 20.89 -16.20 -15.83
CA ASP A 420 20.75 -15.93 -17.26
C ASP A 420 19.84 -14.72 -17.51
N MET A 421 20.40 -13.69 -18.13
CA MET A 421 19.65 -12.50 -18.53
C MET A 421 18.53 -12.80 -19.54
N MET A 422 18.51 -13.98 -20.18
CA MET A 422 17.39 -14.42 -21.01
C MET A 422 16.07 -14.46 -20.24
N GLU A 423 16.09 -14.75 -18.94
CA GLU A 423 14.87 -14.73 -18.11
C GLU A 423 14.23 -13.34 -18.09
N VAL A 424 15.04 -12.27 -18.01
CA VAL A 424 14.55 -10.87 -18.04
C VAL A 424 13.97 -10.52 -19.41
N TYR A 425 14.64 -10.93 -20.49
CA TYR A 425 14.15 -10.73 -21.85
C TYR A 425 12.80 -11.41 -22.05
N ASP A 426 12.68 -12.68 -21.65
CA ASP A 426 11.45 -13.46 -21.80
C ASP A 426 10.31 -12.89 -20.95
N ALA A 427 10.58 -12.44 -19.72
CA ALA A 427 9.57 -11.78 -18.88
C ALA A 427 9.03 -10.50 -19.54
N LEU A 428 9.92 -9.61 -20.01
CA LEU A 428 9.51 -8.39 -20.72
C LEU A 428 8.81 -8.70 -22.06
N SER A 429 9.13 -9.82 -22.70
CA SER A 429 8.45 -10.22 -23.93
C SER A 429 6.97 -10.52 -23.73
N HIS A 430 6.54 -10.83 -22.49
CA HIS A 430 5.13 -11.03 -22.15
C HIS A 430 4.36 -9.72 -21.97
N ASP A 431 4.97 -8.55 -22.14
CA ASP A 431 4.31 -7.26 -21.97
C ASP A 431 3.02 -7.10 -22.80
N PHE A 432 2.86 -7.87 -23.88
CA PHE A 432 1.62 -7.91 -24.67
C PHE A 432 0.40 -8.43 -23.91
N VAL A 433 0.56 -9.10 -22.75
CA VAL A 433 -0.56 -9.62 -21.98
C VAL A 433 -1.20 -8.56 -21.09
N TYR A 434 -0.46 -7.55 -20.65
CA TYR A 434 -0.98 -6.50 -19.78
C TYR A 434 -1.75 -5.45 -20.59
N HIS A 435 -2.76 -4.85 -19.97
CA HIS A 435 -3.57 -3.79 -20.58
C HIS A 435 -2.84 -2.44 -20.59
N ASP A 436 -2.22 -2.07 -19.47
CA ASP A 436 -1.51 -0.80 -19.31
C ASP A 436 -0.19 -1.02 -18.54
N LEU A 437 0.92 -0.94 -19.27
CA LEU A 437 2.26 -1.13 -18.70
C LEU A 437 2.67 0.01 -17.75
N SER A 438 2.04 1.18 -17.84
CA SER A 438 2.30 2.32 -16.94
C SER A 438 1.74 2.09 -15.53
N LYS A 439 0.96 1.02 -15.36
CA LYS A 439 0.34 0.60 -14.10
C LYS A 439 0.95 -0.68 -13.52
N MET A 440 2.13 -1.07 -13.99
CA MET A 440 2.88 -2.18 -13.41
C MET A 440 3.84 -1.63 -12.35
N LEU A 441 3.74 -2.12 -11.11
CA LEU A 441 4.65 -1.78 -10.03
C LEU A 441 5.84 -2.76 -10.04
N LEU A 442 7.02 -2.24 -10.33
CA LEU A 442 8.28 -2.99 -10.32
C LEU A 442 8.90 -2.99 -8.94
N PHE A 443 9.48 -4.12 -8.53
CA PHE A 443 10.19 -4.27 -7.27
C PHE A 443 11.03 -5.54 -7.34
N TRP A 444 12.14 -5.59 -6.61
CA TRP A 444 12.98 -6.81 -6.53
C TRP A 444 12.79 -7.57 -5.22
N SER A 445 12.28 -6.88 -4.21
CA SER A 445 12.08 -7.36 -2.86
C SER A 445 11.01 -6.52 -2.17
N ASN A 446 10.43 -7.10 -1.13
CA ASN A 446 9.58 -6.43 -0.17
C ASN A 446 9.79 -7.11 1.21
N HIS A 447 8.90 -6.80 2.15
CA HIS A 447 8.91 -7.29 3.52
C HIS A 447 8.45 -8.76 3.69
N ASP A 448 8.15 -9.49 2.61
CA ASP A 448 7.76 -10.91 2.63
C ASP A 448 8.68 -11.80 1.81
N THR A 449 9.60 -11.21 1.05
CA THR A 449 10.55 -11.94 0.21
C THR A 449 11.97 -11.81 0.72
N PRO A 450 12.87 -12.78 0.46
CA PRO A 450 14.28 -12.65 0.84
C PRO A 450 14.91 -11.33 0.39
N ARG A 451 15.82 -10.79 1.19
CA ARG A 451 16.57 -9.59 0.82
C ARG A 451 17.33 -9.84 -0.47
N ILE A 452 17.35 -8.85 -1.36
CA ILE A 452 18.13 -8.98 -2.60
C ILE A 452 19.64 -9.09 -2.32
N GLY A 453 20.12 -8.55 -1.19
CA GLY A 453 21.49 -8.78 -0.72
C GLY A 453 21.79 -10.27 -0.54
N ASP A 454 20.89 -11.04 0.08
CA ASP A 454 21.03 -12.49 0.24
C ASP A 454 20.88 -13.24 -1.08
N ILE A 455 19.91 -12.87 -1.91
CA ILE A 455 19.68 -13.49 -3.24
C ILE A 455 20.92 -13.34 -4.12
N PHE A 456 21.59 -12.19 -4.05
CA PHE A 456 22.73 -11.85 -4.90
C PHE A 456 24.09 -12.15 -4.24
N GLY A 457 24.09 -12.95 -3.17
CA GLY A 457 25.32 -13.41 -2.51
C GLY A 457 26.18 -12.27 -1.94
N CYS A 458 25.54 -11.22 -1.42
CA CYS A 458 26.17 -10.01 -0.90
C CYS A 458 27.13 -9.33 -1.90
N SER A 459 26.81 -9.42 -3.20
CA SER A 459 27.62 -8.81 -4.27
C SER A 459 27.19 -7.35 -4.53
N PRO A 460 28.02 -6.33 -4.21
CA PRO A 460 27.70 -4.94 -4.52
C PRO A 460 27.56 -4.68 -6.03
N ASP A 461 28.24 -5.46 -6.86
CA ASP A 461 28.13 -5.37 -8.31
C ASP A 461 26.74 -5.81 -8.79
N LYS A 462 26.24 -6.96 -8.32
CA LYS A 462 24.88 -7.43 -8.63
C LYS A 462 23.80 -6.46 -8.13
N MET A 463 23.99 -5.87 -6.95
CA MET A 463 23.11 -4.82 -6.43
C MET A 463 23.04 -3.61 -7.39
N LYS A 464 24.19 -3.15 -7.91
CA LYS A 464 24.23 -2.06 -8.91
C LYS A 464 23.52 -2.45 -10.21
N LEU A 465 23.69 -3.68 -10.70
CA LEU A 465 22.95 -4.17 -11.88
C LEU A 465 21.43 -4.14 -11.64
N ALA A 466 20.97 -4.62 -10.49
CA ALA A 466 19.56 -4.59 -10.10
C ALA A 466 19.01 -3.17 -10.04
N PHE A 467 19.74 -2.22 -9.45
CA PHE A 467 19.30 -0.82 -9.38
C PHE A 467 19.34 -0.07 -10.71
N ALA A 468 20.31 -0.38 -11.58
CA ALA A 468 20.30 0.13 -12.96
C ALA A 468 19.00 -0.30 -13.67
N MET A 469 18.60 -1.57 -13.52
CA MET A 469 17.34 -2.07 -14.07
C MET A 469 16.10 -1.45 -13.41
N LEU A 470 16.04 -1.39 -12.08
CA LEU A 470 14.91 -0.78 -11.36
C LEU A 470 14.68 0.68 -11.78
N ALA A 471 15.75 1.45 -11.91
CA ALA A 471 15.68 2.87 -12.21
C ALA A 471 15.30 3.17 -13.66
N THR A 472 15.48 2.23 -14.59
CA THR A 472 15.36 2.50 -16.04
C THR A 472 14.33 1.66 -16.78
N MET A 473 13.88 0.53 -16.21
CA MET A 473 12.80 -0.26 -16.80
C MET A 473 11.45 0.48 -16.76
N ARG A 474 10.51 0.01 -17.60
CA ARG A 474 9.15 0.54 -17.70
C ARG A 474 8.36 0.23 -16.42
N GLY A 475 7.44 1.12 -16.02
CA GLY A 475 6.57 0.91 -14.86
C GLY A 475 6.94 1.79 -13.67
N ILE A 476 6.38 1.47 -12.51
CA ILE A 476 6.47 2.23 -11.26
C ILE A 476 7.45 1.52 -10.33
N PRO A 477 8.69 1.99 -10.16
CA PRO A 477 9.66 1.29 -9.32
C PRO A 477 9.40 1.49 -7.82
N GLN A 478 9.62 0.41 -7.08
CA GLN A 478 9.61 0.32 -5.63
C GLN A 478 10.90 -0.35 -5.14
N MET A 479 11.48 0.21 -4.08
CA MET A 479 12.64 -0.34 -3.37
C MET A 479 12.29 -0.57 -1.91
N PHE A 480 12.79 -1.65 -1.32
CA PHE A 480 12.59 -1.97 0.09
C PHE A 480 13.72 -1.36 0.91
N TYR A 481 13.39 -0.70 2.03
CA TYR A 481 14.35 0.06 2.83
C TYR A 481 15.57 -0.78 3.24
N GLY A 482 16.77 -0.21 3.11
CA GLY A 482 18.03 -0.88 3.38
C GLY A 482 18.63 -1.60 2.16
N ASP A 483 17.86 -1.86 1.11
CA ASP A 483 18.39 -2.48 -0.10
C ASP A 483 19.36 -1.54 -0.84
N GLU A 484 19.17 -0.22 -0.73
CA GLU A 484 20.13 0.80 -1.19
C GLU A 484 21.50 0.72 -0.52
N MET A 485 21.62 -0.08 0.54
CA MET A 485 22.85 -0.36 1.28
C MET A 485 23.13 -1.87 1.42
N MET A 486 22.42 -2.72 0.67
CA MET A 486 22.58 -4.18 0.67
C MET A 486 22.35 -4.83 2.04
N PHE A 487 21.22 -4.52 2.68
CA PHE A 487 20.78 -5.27 3.84
C PHE A 487 20.64 -6.76 3.50
N ALA A 488 21.09 -7.62 4.42
CA ALA A 488 21.13 -9.06 4.26
C ALA A 488 21.01 -9.75 5.63
N ILE A 489 20.40 -10.93 5.68
CA ILE A 489 20.19 -11.72 6.91
C ILE A 489 20.94 -13.05 6.90
N GLY A 490 21.70 -13.33 5.84
CA GLY A 490 22.53 -14.51 5.65
C GLY A 490 21.76 -15.76 5.21
N THR A 491 20.51 -15.62 4.76
CA THR A 491 19.71 -16.75 4.24
C THR A 491 18.63 -16.26 3.27
N THR A 492 18.30 -17.09 2.28
CA THR A 492 17.14 -16.88 1.41
C THR A 492 15.91 -17.65 1.85
N ARG A 493 15.95 -18.28 3.03
CA ARG A 493 14.77 -18.91 3.64
C ARG A 493 13.89 -17.85 4.27
N ARG A 494 12.58 -18.12 4.29
CA ARG A 494 11.61 -17.22 4.91
C ARG A 494 11.89 -17.10 6.42
N ASP A 495 12.19 -15.89 6.85
CA ASP A 495 12.42 -15.48 8.24
C ASP A 495 11.97 -14.03 8.40
N ASP A 496 10.65 -13.84 8.42
CA ASP A 496 10.00 -12.51 8.30
C ASP A 496 10.51 -11.53 9.37
N GLY A 497 10.75 -12.01 10.59
CA GLY A 497 11.21 -11.19 11.70
C GLY A 497 12.61 -10.61 11.48
N ARG A 498 13.55 -11.43 10.99
CA ARG A 498 14.92 -10.98 10.69
C ARG A 498 14.99 -10.20 9.38
N LEU A 499 14.17 -10.56 8.39
CA LEU A 499 14.08 -9.86 7.10
C LEU A 499 13.79 -8.36 7.29
N ARG A 500 12.91 -8.05 8.26
CA ARG A 500 12.47 -6.71 8.61
C ARG A 500 13.37 -6.10 9.70
N MET A 501 14.69 -6.14 9.47
CA MET A 501 15.69 -5.67 10.42
C MET A 501 15.61 -4.16 10.68
N ASP A 502 15.94 -3.75 11.90
CA ASP A 502 16.04 -2.33 12.24
C ASP A 502 16.97 -1.59 11.30
N PHE A 503 16.56 -0.40 10.86
CA PHE A 503 17.47 0.48 10.13
C PHE A 503 18.52 1.05 11.10
N PRO A 504 19.83 0.79 10.91
CA PRO A 504 20.84 1.24 11.86
C PRO A 504 20.91 2.77 11.92
N GLY A 505 20.68 3.31 13.13
CA GLY A 505 20.53 4.74 13.38
C GLY A 505 19.10 5.15 13.67
N GLY A 506 18.15 4.23 13.56
CA GLY A 506 16.73 4.45 13.85
C GLY A 506 16.42 4.46 15.35
N TRP A 507 17.35 4.03 16.21
CA TRP A 507 17.16 4.06 17.65
C TRP A 507 18.29 4.81 18.33
N GLU A 508 17.95 5.50 19.43
CA GLU A 508 18.92 6.11 20.30
C GLU A 508 19.93 5.06 20.82
N GLY A 509 21.22 5.37 20.68
CA GLY A 509 22.32 4.49 21.11
C GLY A 509 22.76 3.45 20.08
N ASP A 510 22.16 3.40 18.89
CA ASP A 510 22.66 2.56 17.80
C ASP A 510 24.13 2.89 17.46
N ALA A 511 24.93 1.84 17.25
CA ALA A 511 26.38 1.97 17.03
C ALA A 511 26.76 2.61 15.69
N LEU A 512 25.88 2.48 14.69
CA LEU A 512 26.01 3.07 13.36
C LEU A 512 24.75 3.87 13.05
N ASN A 513 24.91 4.99 12.35
CA ASN A 513 23.78 5.76 11.83
C ASN A 513 23.85 5.88 10.30
N LEU A 514 23.17 4.96 9.62
CA LEU A 514 23.19 4.87 8.15
C LEU A 514 22.27 5.88 7.47
N PHE A 515 21.48 6.68 8.19
CA PHE A 515 20.76 7.83 7.62
C PHE A 515 21.73 8.93 7.20
N THR A 516 22.81 9.10 7.95
CA THR A 516 23.84 10.12 7.70
C THR A 516 24.89 9.65 6.71
N ARG A 517 25.49 10.60 5.96
CA ARG A 517 26.62 10.28 5.09
C ARG A 517 27.82 9.81 5.92
N GLU A 518 28.08 10.49 7.03
CA GLU A 518 29.19 10.22 7.94
C GLU A 518 29.10 8.79 8.48
N GLY A 519 27.94 8.36 8.98
CA GLY A 519 27.77 7.01 9.49
C GLY A 519 27.89 5.93 8.40
N ARG A 520 27.49 6.21 7.15
CA ARG A 520 27.75 5.31 6.01
C ARG A 520 29.25 5.21 5.67
N GLU A 521 30.01 6.28 5.81
CA GLU A 521 31.47 6.26 5.60
C GLU A 521 32.18 5.54 6.75
N GLU A 522 31.72 5.70 7.99
CA GLU A 522 32.22 4.96 9.16
C GLU A 522 31.97 3.45 9.04
N ALA A 523 30.84 3.06 8.44
CA ALA A 523 30.47 1.67 8.18
C ALA A 523 31.41 0.93 7.20
N ARG A 524 32.37 1.59 6.54
CA ARG A 524 33.35 0.92 5.65
C ARG A 524 34.20 -0.14 6.35
N GLY A 525 34.37 -0.03 7.67
CA GLY A 525 35.05 -1.03 8.49
C GLY A 525 34.15 -2.14 9.04
N ASP A 526 32.83 -2.06 8.81
CA ASP A 526 31.85 -3.02 9.29
C ASP A 526 31.73 -4.23 8.33
N GLU A 527 31.58 -5.44 8.87
CA GLU A 527 31.50 -6.66 8.07
C GLU A 527 30.23 -6.75 7.21
N THR A 528 29.13 -6.13 7.67
CA THR A 528 27.82 -6.17 7.00
C THR A 528 27.64 -4.97 6.07
N PHE A 529 28.09 -3.79 6.50
CA PHE A 529 27.77 -2.51 5.86
C PHE A 529 28.97 -1.84 5.15
N ALA A 530 30.07 -2.57 4.91
CA ALA A 530 31.28 -2.06 4.24
C ALA A 530 31.03 -1.30 2.93
N HIS A 531 29.97 -1.68 2.19
CA HIS A 531 29.62 -1.12 0.88
C HIS A 531 28.47 -0.11 0.92
N ALA A 532 27.92 0.19 2.10
CA ALA A 532 26.73 1.04 2.26
C ALA A 532 26.90 2.42 1.61
N ALA A 533 28.03 3.09 1.83
CA ALA A 533 28.29 4.42 1.24
C ALA A 533 28.30 4.40 -0.29
N ASP A 534 28.95 3.41 -0.90
CA ASP A 534 29.12 3.35 -2.36
C ASP A 534 27.82 2.95 -3.06
N LEU A 535 27.08 1.99 -2.50
CA LEU A 535 25.77 1.58 -3.00
C LEU A 535 24.75 2.69 -2.85
N HIS A 536 24.69 3.33 -1.68
CA HIS A 536 23.78 4.44 -1.46
C HIS A 536 24.06 5.59 -2.45
N SER A 537 25.33 5.92 -2.69
CA SER A 537 25.71 6.96 -3.66
C SER A 537 25.28 6.61 -5.09
N TYR A 538 25.48 5.35 -5.49
CA TYR A 538 25.06 4.85 -6.80
C TYR A 538 23.54 4.92 -6.99
N VAL A 539 22.78 4.40 -6.02
CA VAL A 539 21.31 4.42 -6.03
C VAL A 539 20.79 5.86 -6.01
N ARG A 540 21.31 6.70 -5.10
CA ARG A 540 20.94 8.11 -5.02
C ARG A 540 21.14 8.84 -6.34
N THR A 541 22.24 8.57 -7.04
CA THR A 541 22.55 9.19 -8.34
C THR A 541 21.52 8.78 -9.40
N LEU A 542 21.22 7.49 -9.51
CA LEU A 542 20.23 6.98 -10.47
C LEU A 542 18.83 7.51 -10.20
N LEU A 543 18.36 7.44 -8.95
CA LEU A 543 17.00 7.84 -8.59
C LEU A 543 16.79 9.35 -8.76
N ASN A 544 17.76 10.18 -8.36
CA ASN A 544 17.68 11.62 -8.60
C ASN A 544 17.74 11.98 -10.08
N TRP A 545 18.54 11.28 -10.89
CA TRP A 545 18.53 11.44 -12.35
C TRP A 545 17.16 11.06 -12.93
N ARG A 546 16.58 9.93 -12.50
CA ARG A 546 15.30 9.40 -12.99
C ARG A 546 14.15 10.40 -12.83
N LYS A 547 14.10 11.18 -11.75
CA LYS A 547 13.01 12.15 -11.45
C LYS A 547 12.71 13.10 -12.61
N GLY A 548 13.71 13.49 -13.39
CA GLY A 548 13.58 14.44 -14.50
C GLY A 548 13.56 13.82 -15.90
N LYS A 549 13.33 12.50 -16.02
CA LYS A 549 13.52 11.76 -17.28
C LYS A 549 12.21 11.17 -17.80
N GLU A 550 11.45 11.99 -18.51
CA GLU A 550 10.17 11.59 -19.13
C GLU A 550 10.32 10.34 -20.01
N VAL A 551 11.44 10.20 -20.73
CA VAL A 551 11.76 9.00 -21.53
C VAL A 551 11.77 7.70 -20.70
N ILE A 552 12.09 7.77 -19.41
CA ILE A 552 12.01 6.62 -18.49
C ILE A 552 10.57 6.45 -17.96
N HIS A 553 9.84 7.53 -17.76
CA HIS A 553 8.48 7.47 -17.19
C HIS A 553 7.47 6.93 -18.21
N SER A 554 7.50 7.42 -19.44
CA SER A 554 6.49 7.13 -20.48
C SER A 554 7.07 6.67 -21.81
N GLY A 555 8.39 6.65 -21.96
CA GLY A 555 9.03 6.22 -23.21
C GLY A 555 8.84 4.73 -23.51
N ARG A 556 8.98 4.40 -24.80
CA ARG A 556 8.90 3.04 -25.32
C ARG A 556 10.14 2.23 -24.93
N THR A 557 10.01 0.91 -24.91
CA THR A 557 11.12 -0.02 -24.69
C THR A 557 11.49 -0.72 -25.99
N MET A 558 12.78 -0.81 -26.29
CA MET A 558 13.34 -1.71 -27.30
C MET A 558 14.47 -2.48 -26.65
N HIS A 559 14.40 -3.81 -26.64
CA HIS A 559 15.42 -4.66 -26.02
C HIS A 559 16.02 -5.63 -27.02
N PHE A 560 17.23 -6.09 -26.75
CA PHE A 560 17.98 -7.00 -27.61
C PHE A 560 18.19 -8.33 -26.88
N ILE A 561 18.13 -9.43 -27.64
CA ILE A 561 18.36 -10.79 -27.12
C ILE A 561 19.68 -10.81 -26.33
N PRO A 562 19.68 -11.27 -25.06
CA PRO A 562 20.89 -11.44 -24.28
C PRO A 562 21.93 -12.31 -25.00
N GLN A 563 23.21 -11.94 -24.87
CA GLN A 563 24.34 -12.72 -25.40
C GLN A 563 25.42 -12.78 -24.33
N ASP A 564 25.94 -13.99 -24.07
CA ASP A 564 26.99 -14.22 -23.07
C ASP A 564 26.67 -13.62 -21.69
N ASN A 565 25.40 -13.75 -21.27
CA ASN A 565 24.84 -13.19 -20.03
C ASN A 565 24.98 -11.66 -19.94
N THR A 566 24.99 -10.97 -21.06
CA THR A 566 24.85 -9.51 -21.16
C THR A 566 23.49 -9.15 -21.73
N TYR A 567 22.94 -8.02 -21.30
CA TYR A 567 21.62 -7.56 -21.75
C TYR A 567 21.62 -6.08 -22.10
N ALA A 568 21.03 -5.75 -23.24
CA ALA A 568 20.97 -4.41 -23.77
C ALA A 568 19.52 -4.01 -24.06
N TYR A 569 19.12 -2.84 -23.58
CA TYR A 569 17.83 -2.27 -23.91
C TYR A 569 17.87 -0.75 -23.94
N PHE A 570 16.82 -0.18 -24.51
CA PHE A 570 16.64 1.23 -24.70
C PHE A 570 15.28 1.65 -24.17
N ARG A 571 15.26 2.80 -23.49
CA ARG A 571 14.06 3.60 -23.30
C ARG A 571 14.13 4.79 -24.23
N TYR A 572 13.07 5.05 -24.99
CA TYR A 572 13.12 6.10 -26.00
C TYR A 572 11.76 6.73 -26.28
N ASN A 573 11.80 8.02 -26.59
CA ASN A 573 10.69 8.76 -27.15
C ASN A 573 11.20 9.53 -28.39
N ASP A 574 10.52 10.60 -28.78
CA ASP A 574 10.88 11.38 -29.96
C ASP A 574 12.04 12.35 -29.71
N THR A 575 12.34 12.67 -28.45
CA THR A 575 13.35 13.68 -28.06
C THR A 575 14.60 13.07 -27.44
N ASP A 576 14.44 11.97 -26.72
CA ASP A 576 15.47 11.40 -25.86
C ASP A 576 15.56 9.88 -26.05
N LEU A 577 16.74 9.36 -25.75
CA LEU A 577 17.02 7.94 -25.72
C LEU A 577 17.98 7.64 -24.56
N VAL A 578 17.66 6.60 -23.81
CA VAL A 578 18.52 6.04 -22.77
C VAL A 578 18.86 4.62 -23.18
N PHE A 579 20.15 4.36 -23.34
CA PHE A 579 20.71 3.02 -23.51
C PHE A 579 21.11 2.45 -22.15
N VAL A 580 20.77 1.19 -21.92
CA VAL A 580 21.18 0.45 -20.74
C VAL A 580 21.83 -0.86 -21.17
N PHE A 581 23.05 -1.10 -20.69
CA PHE A 581 23.76 -2.35 -20.89
C PHE A 581 24.13 -2.96 -19.54
N ILE A 582 23.69 -4.19 -19.31
CA ILE A 582 23.93 -4.97 -18.10
C ILE A 582 24.96 -6.04 -18.45
N ASN A 583 26.16 -5.97 -17.87
CA ASN A 583 27.13 -7.05 -17.95
C ASN A 583 27.05 -7.93 -16.71
N ASN A 584 26.22 -8.96 -16.76
CA ASN A 584 26.04 -9.92 -15.66
C ASN A 584 27.01 -11.12 -15.76
N SER A 585 27.96 -11.08 -16.70
CA SER A 585 28.97 -12.12 -16.88
C SER A 585 30.16 -11.98 -15.92
N ASP A 586 31.03 -12.99 -15.91
CA ASP A 586 32.29 -13.03 -15.15
C ASP A 586 33.47 -12.38 -15.91
N LYS A 587 33.22 -11.76 -17.07
CA LYS A 587 34.24 -11.21 -17.97
C LYS A 587 33.87 -9.82 -18.46
N GLU A 588 34.88 -9.09 -18.90
CA GLU A 588 34.66 -7.86 -19.66
C GLU A 588 33.90 -8.18 -20.96
N ALA A 589 32.87 -7.38 -21.26
CA ALA A 589 32.06 -7.52 -22.45
C ALA A 589 32.36 -6.40 -23.46
N GLY A 590 32.49 -6.79 -24.73
CA GLY A 590 32.56 -5.85 -25.85
C GLY A 590 31.18 -5.32 -26.21
N LEU A 591 31.04 -4.00 -26.30
CA LEU A 591 29.79 -3.37 -26.68
C LEU A 591 29.77 -3.10 -28.19
N ASN A 592 29.18 -4.02 -28.93
CA ASN A 592 29.05 -3.92 -30.39
C ASN A 592 27.90 -2.97 -30.78
N TRP A 593 28.16 -1.67 -30.83
CA TRP A 593 27.19 -0.64 -31.22
C TRP A 593 26.61 -0.85 -32.61
N SER A 594 27.34 -1.49 -33.54
CA SER A 594 26.80 -1.83 -34.86
C SER A 594 25.55 -2.73 -34.78
N ARG A 595 25.44 -3.54 -33.72
CA ARG A 595 24.23 -4.35 -33.43
C ARG A 595 23.01 -3.50 -33.11
N TYR A 596 23.22 -2.32 -32.52
CA TYR A 596 22.16 -1.41 -32.08
C TYR A 596 21.89 -0.27 -33.08
N ALA A 597 22.49 -0.33 -34.28
CA ALA A 597 22.43 0.73 -35.28
C ALA A 597 21.00 1.09 -35.74
N GLU A 598 20.03 0.19 -35.59
CA GLU A 598 18.61 0.48 -35.88
C GLU A 598 18.02 1.61 -35.03
N ILE A 599 18.54 1.79 -33.81
CA ILE A 599 18.05 2.79 -32.85
C ILE A 599 19.08 3.87 -32.52
N THR A 600 20.37 3.57 -32.73
CA THR A 600 21.49 4.50 -32.48
C THR A 600 22.01 5.21 -33.73
N GLY A 601 21.53 4.84 -34.92
CA GLY A 601 21.99 5.43 -36.18
C GLY A 601 21.81 6.95 -36.20
N GLY A 602 22.91 7.68 -36.42
CA GLY A 602 22.92 9.15 -36.48
C GLY A 602 23.04 9.85 -35.13
N LEU A 603 23.06 9.12 -34.00
CA LEU A 603 23.34 9.70 -32.70
C LEU A 603 24.80 10.14 -32.58
N GLY A 604 25.01 11.25 -31.87
CA GLY A 604 26.33 11.69 -31.44
C GLY A 604 26.83 10.95 -30.20
N ALA A 605 27.81 11.53 -29.52
CA ALA A 605 28.25 11.01 -28.23
C ALA A 605 27.15 11.18 -27.18
N GLY A 606 26.93 10.14 -26.38
CA GLY A 606 26.03 10.19 -25.23
C GLY A 606 26.76 10.60 -23.95
N ARG A 607 26.03 10.58 -22.84
CA ARG A 607 26.56 10.84 -21.50
C ARG A 607 26.22 9.68 -20.58
N ASP A 608 27.23 9.11 -19.93
CA ASP A 608 27.03 8.13 -18.86
C ASP A 608 26.40 8.83 -17.65
N VAL A 609 25.26 8.31 -17.19
CA VAL A 609 24.49 8.85 -16.08
C VAL A 609 25.25 8.73 -14.76
N ILE A 610 26.03 7.68 -14.56
CA ILE A 610 26.74 7.41 -13.30
C ILE A 610 27.99 8.27 -13.21
N THR A 611 28.83 8.27 -14.25
CA THR A 611 30.13 8.96 -14.22
C THR A 611 30.07 10.40 -14.74
N GLY A 612 29.02 10.76 -15.47
CA GLY A 612 28.88 12.03 -16.19
C GLY A 612 29.79 12.16 -17.42
N GLN A 613 30.58 11.13 -17.74
CA GLN A 613 31.53 11.16 -18.84
C GLN A 613 30.84 10.98 -20.20
N SER A 614 31.46 11.50 -21.26
CA SER A 614 30.96 11.30 -22.61
C SER A 614 31.26 9.89 -23.10
N VAL A 615 30.26 9.23 -23.70
CA VAL A 615 30.38 7.89 -24.28
C VAL A 615 30.27 8.00 -25.79
N THR A 616 31.35 7.67 -26.49
CA THR A 616 31.35 7.60 -27.95
C THR A 616 30.83 6.24 -28.40
N LEU A 617 29.99 6.23 -29.44
CA LEU A 617 29.45 5.01 -30.05
C LEU A 617 30.54 4.29 -30.86
N SER A 618 31.41 3.55 -30.18
CA SER A 618 32.51 2.77 -30.79
C SER A 618 32.45 1.31 -30.35
N ASP A 619 32.58 0.37 -31.28
CA ASP A 619 32.64 -1.07 -31.00
C ASP A 619 33.88 -1.46 -30.14
N ASP A 620 34.81 -0.52 -29.91
CA ASP A 620 35.89 -0.65 -28.95
C ASP A 620 35.46 -0.38 -27.50
N THR A 621 34.22 0.06 -27.27
CA THR A 621 33.67 0.25 -25.92
C THR A 621 33.65 -1.09 -25.19
N ARG A 622 34.13 -1.07 -23.94
CA ARG A 622 34.18 -2.24 -23.07
C ARG A 622 33.43 -1.94 -21.77
N VAL A 623 32.65 -2.90 -21.31
CA VAL A 623 31.96 -2.84 -20.01
C VAL A 623 32.55 -3.93 -19.13
N PRO A 624 33.18 -3.60 -17.99
CA PRO A 624 33.76 -4.59 -17.09
C PRO A 624 32.72 -5.60 -16.58
N ALA A 625 33.19 -6.77 -16.13
CA ALA A 625 32.33 -7.76 -15.47
C ALA A 625 31.55 -7.13 -14.31
N GLY A 626 30.29 -7.53 -14.11
CA GLY A 626 29.46 -7.05 -13.01
C GLY A 626 29.03 -5.57 -13.09
N ASN A 627 29.30 -4.87 -14.21
CA ASN A 627 28.98 -3.44 -14.35
C ASN A 627 27.79 -3.19 -15.27
N ALA A 628 27.04 -2.13 -14.97
CA ALA A 628 26.00 -1.58 -15.83
C ALA A 628 26.49 -0.26 -16.44
N LEU A 629 26.16 -0.04 -17.71
CA LEU A 629 26.36 1.22 -18.40
C LEU A 629 24.98 1.82 -18.72
N VAL A 630 24.72 3.05 -18.25
CA VAL A 630 23.48 3.79 -18.49
C VAL A 630 23.83 5.08 -19.21
N VAL A 631 23.47 5.21 -20.49
CA VAL A 631 23.88 6.33 -21.33
C VAL A 631 22.66 7.07 -21.86
N GLU A 632 22.58 8.37 -21.60
CA GLU A 632 21.55 9.24 -22.17
C GLU A 632 22.04 9.93 -23.45
N PHE A 633 21.11 10.10 -24.39
CA PHE A 633 21.28 10.76 -25.67
C PHE A 633 20.09 11.67 -25.93
N THR A 634 20.36 12.80 -26.60
CA THR A 634 19.33 13.63 -27.24
C THR A 634 19.22 13.25 -28.71
N ARG A 635 17.99 13.16 -29.22
CA ARG A 635 17.67 12.76 -30.59
C ARG A 635 17.47 13.95 -31.53
#